data_AF-A0A1Y3NG48-F1
#
_entry.id   AF-A0A1Y3NG48-F1
#
_cell.length_a   1.000
_cell.length_b   1.000
_cell.length_c   1.000
_cell.angle_alpha   90.00
_cell.angle_beta   90.00
_cell.angle_gamma   90.00
#
_symmetry.space_group_name_H-M   'P 1'
#
loop_
_entity.id
_entity.type
_entity.pdbx_description
1 polymer ?
#
loop_
_entity_poly.entity_id
_entity_poly.type
_entity_poly.pdbx_seq_one_letter_code
_entity_poly.pdbx_strand_id
1 'polypeptide(L)'
;MASIYSLLYSYRDTKESKLPEFTSKNAVDALNKILEIKNELSTDDIFMTDEYYNSILLYNGNIIFSHFWDLDYHIPNYVISPLPGKYENVSGSCYGGYILGINNYITNEKKSASIDVLKFLTSEYIQKEIIIKKFETISGMHKLYDDKDVCSYVNCKLIKGLQGIERPSSLFENYNYYSTKITNLFSQFLYHGKSVQTVLREIDDITKIYDYTYTSSIEGLQTFLSLGLNFIYIPVSYRLIINFPIINKYSTIISDEINAKKMKESKILEKFQNFATPYPTSFIQNTTTISSINNSKIDNSENSIPKYNEFDKCSKYSKKNSTTNTSSIILKYHYAKKHFNKL
;
A
#
# COMPACT_ATOMS: atom_id res chain seq x y z
N MET A 1 0.59 0.70 -9.69
CA MET A 1 2.07 0.80 -9.77
C MET A 1 2.75 -0.37 -10.48
N ALA A 2 2.64 -1.62 -10.01
CA ALA A 2 3.43 -2.74 -10.54
C ALA A 2 3.17 -3.05 -12.03
N SER A 3 1.92 -2.92 -12.50
CA SER A 3 1.56 -3.10 -13.91
C SER A 3 2.23 -2.08 -14.83
N ILE A 4 2.34 -0.83 -14.38
CA ILE A 4 3.02 0.25 -15.11
C ILE A 4 4.51 -0.08 -15.28
N TYR A 5 5.17 -0.48 -14.21
CA TYR A 5 6.59 -0.84 -14.26
C TYR A 5 6.83 -2.08 -15.12
N SER A 6 5.95 -3.08 -15.05
CA SER A 6 6.01 -4.26 -15.91
C SER A 6 5.87 -3.88 -17.38
N LEU A 7 4.94 -2.98 -17.71
CA LEU A 7 4.75 -2.46 -19.06
C LEU A 7 6.00 -1.71 -19.55
N LEU A 8 6.48 -0.74 -18.79
CA LEU A 8 7.70 0.02 -19.13
C LEU A 8 8.89 -0.91 -19.32
N TYR A 9 9.07 -1.88 -18.43
CA TYR A 9 10.14 -2.87 -18.51
C TYR A 9 10.01 -3.75 -19.75
N SER A 10 8.80 -4.09 -20.19
CA SER A 10 8.55 -4.86 -21.42
C SER A 10 8.90 -4.12 -22.72
N TYR A 11 9.17 -2.81 -22.65
CA TYR A 11 9.47 -1.93 -23.79
C TYR A 11 10.97 -1.67 -24.00
N ARG A 12 11.83 -2.33 -23.22
CA ARG A 12 13.28 -2.26 -23.38
C ARG A 12 13.76 -3.00 -24.63
N ASP A 13 14.95 -2.68 -25.11
CA ASP A 13 15.43 -3.17 -26.41
C ASP A 13 15.81 -4.66 -26.43
N THR A 14 16.35 -5.17 -25.31
CA THR A 14 16.77 -6.57 -25.18
C THR A 14 16.39 -7.13 -23.82
N LYS A 15 16.44 -8.46 -23.65
CA LYS A 15 16.14 -9.10 -22.36
C LYS A 15 17.02 -8.57 -21.23
N GLU A 16 18.28 -8.26 -21.54
CA GLU A 16 19.34 -7.80 -20.62
C GLU A 16 19.33 -6.27 -20.40
N SER A 17 18.59 -5.52 -21.22
CA SER A 17 18.45 -4.08 -21.05
C SER A 17 17.85 -3.75 -19.69
N LYS A 18 18.23 -2.59 -19.14
CA LYS A 18 17.62 -2.05 -17.91
C LYS A 18 16.21 -1.50 -18.21
N LEU A 19 15.50 -1.09 -17.15
CA LEU A 19 14.29 -0.29 -17.29
C LEU A 19 14.58 0.93 -18.17
N PRO A 20 13.77 1.22 -19.19
CA PRO A 20 13.93 2.44 -19.98
C PRO A 20 13.83 3.67 -19.09
N GLU A 21 14.66 4.68 -19.36
CA GLU A 21 14.51 5.99 -18.71
C GLU A 21 13.13 6.56 -19.01
N PHE A 22 12.50 7.23 -18.04
CA PHE A 22 11.12 7.72 -18.21
C PHE A 22 11.00 8.73 -19.37
N THR A 23 12.04 9.50 -19.65
CA THR A 23 12.07 10.46 -20.77
C THR A 23 12.45 9.85 -22.11
N SER A 24 12.74 8.54 -22.16
CA SER A 24 13.15 7.84 -23.39
C SER A 24 11.99 7.59 -24.36
N LYS A 25 12.33 7.40 -25.63
CA LYS A 25 11.36 6.99 -26.66
C LYS A 25 10.65 5.67 -26.30
N ASN A 26 11.37 4.70 -25.72
CA ASN A 26 10.78 3.42 -25.33
C ASN A 26 9.71 3.58 -24.24
N ALA A 27 9.91 4.47 -23.26
CA ALA A 27 8.89 4.79 -22.27
C ALA A 27 7.67 5.50 -22.89
N VAL A 28 7.90 6.43 -23.81
CA VAL A 28 6.83 7.10 -24.57
C VAL A 28 6.02 6.09 -25.38
N ASP A 29 6.68 5.20 -26.11
CA ASP A 29 6.06 4.14 -26.90
C ASP A 29 5.22 3.20 -26.03
N ALA A 30 5.70 2.86 -24.82
CA ALA A 30 4.98 2.01 -23.87
C ALA A 30 3.65 2.63 -23.43
N LEU A 31 3.66 3.92 -23.06
CA LEU A 31 2.47 4.64 -22.63
C LEU A 31 1.48 4.84 -23.79
N ASN A 32 1.98 5.17 -24.98
CA ASN A 32 1.14 5.26 -26.17
C ASN A 32 0.46 3.92 -26.47
N LYS A 33 1.18 2.80 -26.37
CA LYS A 33 0.58 1.49 -26.65
C LYS A 33 -0.51 1.13 -25.64
N ILE A 34 -0.32 1.39 -24.35
CA ILE A 34 -1.37 1.06 -23.38
C ILE A 34 -2.61 1.94 -23.57
N LEU A 35 -2.45 3.18 -24.02
CA LEU A 35 -3.57 4.03 -24.40
C LEU A 35 -4.28 3.53 -25.67
N GLU A 36 -3.52 3.07 -26.67
CA GLU A 36 -4.06 2.39 -27.86
C GLU A 36 -4.86 1.15 -27.48
N ILE A 37 -4.28 0.24 -26.67
CA ILE A 37 -4.95 -0.96 -26.15
C ILE A 37 -6.23 -0.59 -25.41
N LYS A 38 -6.18 0.42 -24.53
CA LYS A 38 -7.36 0.89 -23.80
C LYS A 38 -8.45 1.33 -24.77
N ASN A 39 -8.11 2.16 -25.76
CA ASN A 39 -9.07 2.76 -26.67
C ASN A 39 -9.63 1.77 -27.71
N GLU A 40 -8.85 0.76 -28.11
CA GLU A 40 -9.25 -0.21 -29.14
C GLU A 40 -9.94 -1.45 -28.56
N LEU A 41 -9.54 -1.90 -27.37
CA LEU A 41 -9.91 -3.23 -26.85
C LEU A 41 -10.79 -3.19 -25.59
N SER A 42 -11.00 -2.02 -24.97
CA SER A 42 -11.74 -1.89 -23.71
C SER A 42 -12.58 -0.62 -23.66
N THR A 43 -13.49 -0.56 -22.70
CA THR A 43 -14.11 0.70 -22.25
C THR A 43 -13.35 1.24 -21.04
N ASP A 44 -13.53 2.54 -20.75
CA ASP A 44 -12.98 3.17 -19.55
C ASP A 44 -13.44 2.45 -18.29
N ASP A 45 -14.73 2.10 -18.20
CA ASP A 45 -15.29 1.37 -17.05
C ASP A 45 -14.58 0.04 -16.82
N ILE A 46 -14.40 -0.77 -17.87
CA ILE A 46 -13.74 -2.08 -17.78
C ILE A 46 -12.25 -1.92 -17.44
N PHE A 47 -11.58 -0.94 -18.03
CA PHE A 47 -10.14 -0.70 -17.79
C PHE A 47 -9.86 -0.15 -16.39
N MET A 48 -10.85 0.47 -15.76
CA MET A 48 -10.80 0.97 -14.38
C MET A 48 -11.25 -0.06 -13.33
N THR A 49 -11.68 -1.24 -13.74
CA THR A 49 -12.18 -2.26 -12.81
C THR A 49 -11.13 -2.65 -11.78
N ASP A 50 -11.60 -2.92 -10.56
CA ASP A 50 -10.74 -3.42 -9.51
C ASP A 50 -10.40 -4.91 -9.70
N GLU A 51 -9.50 -5.39 -8.85
CA GLU A 51 -9.03 -6.77 -8.84
C GLU A 51 -10.16 -7.79 -8.65
N TYR A 52 -11.14 -7.46 -7.80
CA TYR A 52 -12.24 -8.36 -7.47
C TYR A 52 -13.16 -8.55 -8.68
N TYR A 53 -13.54 -7.46 -9.34
CA TYR A 53 -14.37 -7.53 -10.53
C TYR A 53 -13.65 -8.22 -11.70
N ASN A 54 -12.35 -7.94 -11.90
CA ASN A 54 -11.54 -8.64 -12.90
C ASN A 54 -11.46 -10.16 -12.62
N SER A 55 -11.36 -10.57 -11.34
CA SER A 55 -11.45 -11.98 -10.95
C SER A 55 -12.78 -12.61 -11.36
N ILE A 56 -13.90 -11.92 -11.13
CA ILE A 56 -15.23 -12.38 -11.54
C ILE A 56 -15.32 -12.56 -13.07
N LEU A 57 -14.80 -11.60 -13.85
CA LEU A 57 -14.77 -11.69 -15.31
C LEU A 57 -13.94 -12.87 -15.80
N LEU A 58 -12.79 -13.11 -15.17
CA LEU A 58 -11.93 -14.27 -15.43
C LEU A 58 -12.69 -15.57 -15.18
N TYR A 59 -13.27 -15.75 -13.99
CA TYR A 59 -14.03 -16.95 -13.64
C TYR A 59 -15.22 -17.21 -14.57
N ASN A 60 -15.93 -16.15 -14.96
CA ASN A 60 -17.09 -16.26 -15.84
C ASN A 60 -16.70 -16.51 -17.32
N GLY A 61 -15.41 -16.42 -17.67
CA GLY A 61 -14.98 -16.57 -19.06
C GLY A 61 -15.32 -15.36 -19.95
N ASN A 62 -15.56 -14.19 -19.34
CA ASN A 62 -16.02 -12.99 -20.04
C ASN A 62 -14.88 -12.07 -20.49
N ILE A 63 -13.63 -12.44 -20.22
CA ILE A 63 -12.45 -11.68 -20.61
C ILE A 63 -11.53 -12.53 -21.47
N ILE A 64 -11.00 -11.96 -22.53
CA ILE A 64 -10.10 -12.70 -23.42
C ILE A 64 -8.67 -12.67 -22.86
N PHE A 65 -8.21 -11.49 -22.43
CA PHE A 65 -6.89 -11.28 -21.84
C PHE A 65 -7.02 -10.52 -20.52
N SER A 66 -6.39 -11.02 -19.46
CA SER A 66 -6.26 -10.29 -18.20
C SER A 66 -4.82 -10.21 -17.76
N HIS A 67 -4.40 -9.02 -17.33
CA HIS A 67 -3.19 -8.85 -16.55
C HIS A 67 -3.54 -9.02 -15.07
N PHE A 68 -3.01 -10.06 -14.43
CA PHE A 68 -3.43 -10.43 -13.09
C PHE A 68 -2.27 -10.93 -12.22
N TRP A 69 -2.57 -11.15 -10.94
CA TRP A 69 -1.67 -11.78 -10.00
C TRP A 69 -1.54 -13.28 -10.26
N ASP A 70 -0.50 -13.92 -9.73
CA ASP A 70 -0.47 -15.36 -9.61
C ASP A 70 -1.56 -15.82 -8.64
N LEU A 71 -2.60 -16.41 -9.18
CA LEU A 71 -3.69 -16.99 -8.40
C LEU A 71 -3.25 -18.35 -7.86
N ASP A 72 -3.61 -18.61 -6.61
CA ASP A 72 -3.40 -19.88 -5.89
C ASP A 72 -4.41 -20.97 -6.30
N TYR A 73 -5.13 -20.74 -7.39
CA TYR A 73 -6.07 -21.69 -7.97
C TYR A 73 -6.09 -21.62 -9.49
N HIS A 74 -6.44 -22.76 -10.10
CA HIS A 74 -6.62 -22.87 -11.54
C HIS A 74 -7.92 -22.19 -11.99
N ILE A 75 -7.82 -21.19 -12.88
CA ILE A 75 -8.99 -20.65 -13.57
C ILE A 75 -9.28 -21.52 -14.80
N PRO A 76 -10.46 -22.17 -14.88
CA PRO A 76 -10.82 -22.99 -16.03
C PRO A 76 -10.72 -22.22 -17.35
N ASN A 77 -10.19 -22.88 -18.38
CA ASN A 77 -10.05 -22.34 -19.74
C ASN A 77 -9.02 -21.22 -19.94
N TYR A 78 -8.28 -20.82 -18.90
CA TYR A 78 -7.19 -19.86 -19.05
C TYR A 78 -5.82 -20.51 -18.95
N VAL A 79 -4.89 -20.00 -19.75
CA VAL A 79 -3.46 -20.33 -19.63
C VAL A 79 -2.68 -19.10 -19.24
N ILE A 80 -1.60 -19.33 -18.49
CA ILE A 80 -0.73 -18.26 -18.02
C ILE A 80 0.44 -18.07 -18.98
N SER A 81 0.75 -16.82 -19.33
CA SER A 81 1.87 -16.46 -20.20
C SER A 81 2.68 -15.27 -19.66
N PRO A 82 3.94 -15.07 -20.13
CA PRO A 82 4.66 -13.83 -19.90
C PRO A 82 3.94 -12.65 -20.55
N LEU A 83 4.05 -11.45 -19.95
CA LEU A 83 3.58 -10.21 -20.58
C LEU A 83 4.31 -10.00 -21.91
N PRO A 84 3.60 -9.87 -23.05
CA PRO A 84 4.25 -9.52 -24.30
C PRO A 84 4.97 -8.17 -24.21
N GLY A 85 6.20 -8.11 -24.72
CA GLY A 85 6.96 -6.87 -24.86
C GLY A 85 6.93 -6.31 -26.28
N LYS A 86 7.62 -5.19 -26.47
CA LYS A 86 7.76 -4.51 -27.77
C LYS A 86 8.50 -5.35 -28.81
N TYR A 87 9.48 -6.14 -28.36
CA TYR A 87 10.29 -7.00 -29.21
C TYR A 87 10.08 -8.47 -28.85
N GLU A 88 10.31 -9.35 -29.82
CA GLU A 88 10.22 -10.79 -29.62
C GLU A 88 11.18 -11.24 -28.50
N ASN A 89 10.73 -12.20 -27.67
CA ASN A 89 11.46 -12.69 -26.49
C ASN A 89 11.75 -11.65 -25.40
N VAL A 90 11.23 -10.42 -25.52
CA VAL A 90 11.24 -9.43 -24.43
C VAL A 90 9.87 -9.45 -23.76
N SER A 91 9.88 -9.51 -22.42
CA SER A 91 8.67 -9.50 -21.58
C SER A 91 8.89 -8.66 -20.34
N GLY A 92 7.82 -8.30 -19.63
CA GLY A 92 7.92 -7.57 -18.38
C GLY A 92 7.13 -8.23 -17.25
N SER A 93 7.76 -8.40 -16.11
CA SER A 93 7.07 -8.76 -14.87
C SER A 93 7.60 -7.88 -13.74
N CYS A 94 6.84 -7.75 -12.68
CA CYS A 94 7.29 -7.08 -11.48
C CYS A 94 7.33 -8.11 -10.36
N TYR A 95 8.51 -8.32 -9.80
CA TYR A 95 8.69 -9.23 -8.67
C TYR A 95 8.10 -8.60 -7.41
N GLY A 96 7.23 -9.38 -6.76
CA GLY A 96 6.75 -9.15 -5.41
C GLY A 96 7.00 -10.41 -4.59
N GLY A 97 6.49 -10.42 -3.37
CA GLY A 97 6.54 -11.59 -2.51
C GLY A 97 6.50 -11.23 -1.04
N TYR A 98 6.60 -12.27 -0.22
CA TYR A 98 6.65 -12.15 1.22
C TYR A 98 8.10 -12.09 1.68
N ILE A 99 8.39 -11.11 2.52
CA ILE A 99 9.69 -10.97 3.18
C ILE A 99 9.48 -11.29 4.66
N LEU A 100 10.29 -12.21 5.17
CA LEU A 100 10.31 -12.54 6.59
C LEU A 100 11.43 -11.74 7.26
N GLY A 101 11.06 -10.84 8.16
CA GLY A 101 11.99 -10.00 8.92
C GLY A 101 12.03 -10.39 10.39
N ILE A 102 13.21 -10.26 11.01
CA ILE A 102 13.36 -10.42 12.47
C ILE A 102 13.32 -9.04 13.11
N ASN A 103 12.44 -8.87 14.10
CA ASN A 103 12.32 -7.60 14.82
C ASN A 103 13.59 -7.30 15.62
N ASN A 104 14.19 -6.13 15.38
CA ASN A 104 15.43 -5.72 16.04
C ASN A 104 15.27 -5.37 17.54
N TYR A 105 14.05 -5.18 18.03
CA TYR A 105 13.72 -4.80 19.40
C TYR A 105 13.47 -5.98 20.35
N ILE A 106 13.74 -7.23 19.93
CA ILE A 106 13.64 -8.42 20.79
C ILE A 106 15.00 -8.80 21.40
N THR A 107 14.99 -9.63 22.45
CA THR A 107 16.23 -10.11 23.10
C THR A 107 17.08 -10.95 22.15
N ASN A 108 18.39 -11.02 22.39
CA ASN A 108 19.31 -11.81 21.55
C ASN A 108 18.95 -13.29 21.49
N GLU A 109 18.47 -13.85 22.60
CA GLU A 109 17.93 -15.22 22.66
C GLU A 109 16.75 -15.40 21.69
N LYS A 110 15.79 -14.47 21.71
CA LYS A 110 14.64 -14.49 20.78
C LYS A 110 15.06 -14.27 19.33
N LYS A 111 16.08 -13.45 19.08
CA LYS A 111 16.66 -13.31 17.73
C LYS A 111 17.25 -14.64 17.26
N SER A 112 18.00 -15.34 18.11
CA SER A 112 18.56 -16.66 17.79
C SER A 112 17.46 -17.67 17.47
N ALA A 113 16.43 -17.78 18.31
CA ALA A 113 15.28 -18.66 18.04
C ALA A 113 14.54 -18.27 16.74
N SER A 114 14.37 -16.97 16.49
CA SER A 114 13.74 -16.47 15.26
C SER A 114 14.56 -16.83 14.00
N ILE A 115 15.89 -16.85 14.09
CA ILE A 115 16.77 -17.29 13.00
C ILE A 115 16.50 -18.77 12.67
N ASP A 116 16.32 -19.63 13.67
CA ASP A 116 16.06 -21.05 13.42
C ASP A 116 14.67 -21.30 12.83
N VAL A 117 13.66 -20.56 13.29
CA VAL A 117 12.32 -20.54 12.65
C VAL A 117 12.42 -20.06 11.20
N LEU A 118 13.17 -18.98 10.95
CA LEU A 118 13.34 -18.44 9.60
C LEU A 118 14.03 -19.44 8.67
N LYS A 119 15.10 -20.11 9.13
CA LYS A 119 15.76 -21.20 8.38
C LYS A 119 14.79 -22.31 8.03
N PHE A 120 13.91 -22.69 8.96
CA PHE A 120 12.90 -23.71 8.70
C PHE A 120 11.89 -23.26 7.65
N LEU A 121 11.28 -22.07 7.81
CA LEU A 121 10.29 -21.53 6.87
C LEU A 121 10.86 -21.27 5.46
N THR A 122 12.15 -20.98 5.36
CA THR A 122 12.85 -20.76 4.08
C THR A 122 13.58 -22.00 3.58
N SER A 123 13.43 -23.15 4.26
CA SER A 123 14.08 -24.40 3.87
C SER A 123 13.55 -24.90 2.52
N GLU A 124 14.40 -25.64 1.81
CA GLU A 124 14.02 -26.28 0.54
C GLU A 124 12.78 -27.17 0.70
N TYR A 125 12.67 -27.88 1.82
CA TYR A 125 11.50 -28.70 2.14
C TYR A 125 10.21 -27.87 2.21
N ILE A 126 10.18 -26.77 2.97
CA ILE A 126 8.99 -25.93 3.07
C ILE A 126 8.65 -25.29 1.72
N GLN A 127 9.65 -24.78 1.02
CA GLN A 127 9.46 -24.16 -0.29
C GLN A 127 8.95 -25.17 -1.35
N LYS A 128 9.42 -26.41 -1.31
CA LYS A 128 8.99 -27.46 -2.24
C LYS A 128 7.64 -28.07 -1.86
N GLU A 129 7.54 -28.65 -0.66
CA GLU A 129 6.40 -29.49 -0.27
C GLU A 129 5.17 -28.67 0.16
N ILE A 130 5.40 -27.48 0.74
CA ILE A 130 4.30 -26.64 1.20
C ILE A 130 3.97 -25.58 0.17
N ILE A 131 4.91 -24.70 -0.17
CA ILE A 131 4.64 -23.54 -1.04
C ILE A 131 4.27 -23.98 -2.45
N ILE A 132 5.07 -24.86 -3.07
CA ILE A 132 4.81 -25.30 -4.44
C ILE A 132 3.78 -26.44 -4.50
N LYS A 133 3.99 -27.55 -3.81
CA LYS A 133 3.12 -28.72 -4.02
C LYS A 133 1.74 -28.61 -3.38
N LYS A 134 1.65 -28.01 -2.18
CA LYS A 134 0.39 -27.91 -1.44
C LYS A 134 -0.41 -26.67 -1.81
N PHE A 135 0.27 -25.54 -1.99
CA PHE A 135 -0.39 -24.28 -2.34
C PHE A 135 -0.32 -23.93 -3.83
N GLU A 136 0.42 -24.69 -4.64
CA GLU A 136 0.58 -24.43 -6.09
C GLU A 136 1.10 -23.01 -6.40
N THR A 137 1.85 -22.42 -5.46
CA THR A 137 2.41 -21.08 -5.57
C THR A 137 3.88 -21.10 -6.01
N ILE A 138 4.42 -19.92 -6.31
CA ILE A 138 5.78 -19.74 -6.81
C ILE A 138 6.74 -19.52 -5.64
N SER A 139 7.73 -20.39 -5.50
CA SER A 139 8.88 -20.15 -4.61
C SER A 139 9.91 -19.19 -5.24
N GLY A 140 10.54 -18.37 -4.40
CA GLY A 140 11.74 -17.61 -4.78
C GLY A 140 13.00 -18.48 -4.99
N MET A 141 12.95 -19.77 -4.65
CA MET A 141 14.09 -20.69 -4.75
C MET A 141 14.22 -21.27 -6.17
N HIS A 142 14.92 -20.58 -7.06
CA HIS A 142 14.98 -20.91 -8.49
C HIS A 142 15.43 -22.35 -8.80
N LYS A 143 16.34 -22.92 -8.00
CA LYS A 143 16.83 -24.31 -8.19
C LYS A 143 15.73 -25.38 -8.11
N LEU A 144 14.60 -25.09 -7.43
CA LEU A 144 13.49 -26.03 -7.33
C LEU A 144 12.84 -26.31 -8.69
N TYR A 145 12.93 -25.38 -9.64
CA TYR A 145 12.31 -25.53 -10.95
C TYR A 145 13.11 -26.42 -11.92
N ASP A 146 14.28 -26.92 -11.51
CA ASP A 146 15.03 -27.94 -12.24
C ASP A 146 14.59 -29.37 -11.87
N ASP A 147 13.81 -29.51 -10.79
CA ASP A 147 13.22 -30.77 -10.37
C ASP A 147 11.95 -31.11 -11.18
N LYS A 148 11.95 -32.27 -11.83
CA LYS A 148 10.82 -32.76 -12.63
C LYS A 148 9.54 -32.95 -11.81
N ASP A 149 9.68 -33.38 -10.56
CA ASP A 149 8.56 -33.55 -9.63
C ASP A 149 7.92 -32.21 -9.28
N VAL A 150 8.72 -31.15 -9.09
CA VAL A 150 8.18 -29.79 -8.91
C VAL A 150 7.40 -29.34 -10.16
N CYS A 151 7.92 -29.64 -11.35
CA CYS A 151 7.33 -29.21 -12.60
C CYS A 151 6.03 -29.94 -13.00
N SER A 152 5.59 -30.96 -12.25
CA SER A 152 4.24 -31.52 -12.43
C SER A 152 3.16 -30.71 -11.73
N TYR A 153 3.51 -29.86 -10.76
CA TYR A 153 2.57 -29.00 -10.03
C TYR A 153 2.51 -27.59 -10.60
N VAL A 154 3.63 -27.09 -11.16
CA VAL A 154 3.73 -25.73 -11.68
C VAL A 154 4.40 -25.69 -13.04
N ASN A 155 4.09 -24.66 -13.84
CA ASN A 155 4.73 -24.45 -15.13
C ASN A 155 6.15 -23.88 -14.96
N CYS A 156 7.12 -24.77 -14.75
CA CYS A 156 8.54 -24.41 -14.61
C CYS A 156 9.10 -23.65 -15.81
N LYS A 157 8.69 -23.99 -17.04
CA LYS A 157 9.16 -23.31 -18.26
C LYS A 157 8.76 -21.83 -18.24
N LEU A 158 7.51 -21.56 -17.86
CA LEU A 158 7.01 -20.21 -17.67
C LEU A 158 7.79 -19.48 -16.58
N ILE A 159 7.96 -20.09 -15.40
CA ILE A 159 8.61 -19.47 -14.25
C ILE A 159 10.08 -19.12 -14.56
N LYS A 160 10.84 -20.05 -15.13
CA LYS A 160 12.24 -19.82 -15.56
C LYS A 160 12.35 -18.79 -16.70
N GLY A 161 11.29 -18.62 -17.47
CA GLY A 161 11.21 -17.65 -18.56
C GLY A 161 10.83 -16.24 -18.12
N LEU A 162 10.42 -16.03 -16.86
CA LEU A 162 10.00 -14.72 -16.38
C LEU A 162 11.15 -13.71 -16.43
N GLN A 163 10.83 -12.51 -16.90
CA GLN A 163 11.75 -11.38 -16.94
C GLN A 163 11.19 -10.29 -16.04
N GLY A 164 11.49 -10.40 -14.75
CA GLY A 164 10.98 -9.47 -13.77
C GLY A 164 11.98 -8.39 -13.37
N ILE A 165 11.40 -7.28 -12.92
CA ILE A 165 12.08 -6.17 -12.26
C ILE A 165 11.61 -6.06 -10.81
N GLU A 166 12.51 -5.68 -9.92
CA GLU A 166 12.16 -5.38 -8.54
C GLU A 166 11.29 -4.11 -8.46
N ARG A 167 10.36 -4.07 -7.49
CA ARG A 167 9.68 -2.84 -7.15
C ARG A 167 10.70 -1.88 -6.53
N PRO A 168 10.64 -0.57 -6.82
CA PRO A 168 11.53 0.42 -6.21
C PRO A 168 11.14 0.74 -4.75
N SER A 169 10.65 -0.24 -3.99
CA SER A 169 10.15 -0.03 -2.63
C SER A 169 11.23 0.34 -1.63
N SER A 170 12.49 -0.03 -1.89
CA SER A 170 13.65 0.34 -1.09
C SER A 170 14.22 1.72 -1.42
N LEU A 171 13.85 2.30 -2.57
CA LEU A 171 14.38 3.60 -3.03
C LEU A 171 13.65 4.79 -2.39
N PHE A 172 12.47 4.57 -1.82
CA PHE A 172 11.62 5.62 -1.27
C PHE A 172 11.23 5.31 0.17
N GLU A 173 11.47 6.25 1.08
CA GLU A 173 11.09 6.13 2.49
C GLU A 173 9.57 5.93 2.65
N ASN A 174 8.77 6.66 1.86
CA ASN A 174 7.32 6.50 1.82
C ASN A 174 6.86 5.96 0.46
N TYR A 175 7.05 4.65 0.27
CA TYR A 175 6.60 3.95 -0.94
C TYR A 175 5.11 4.12 -1.23
N ASN A 176 4.25 4.19 -0.21
CA ASN A 176 2.81 4.36 -0.40
C ASN A 176 2.48 5.72 -1.02
N TYR A 177 3.12 6.79 -0.54
CA TYR A 177 2.98 8.12 -1.13
C TYR A 177 3.49 8.14 -2.57
N TYR A 178 4.68 7.57 -2.81
CA TYR A 178 5.26 7.44 -4.14
C TYR A 178 4.32 6.70 -5.11
N SER A 179 3.89 5.50 -4.74
CA SER A 179 3.00 4.64 -5.53
C SER A 179 1.67 5.32 -5.85
N THR A 180 1.09 6.03 -4.89
CA THR A 180 -0.15 6.79 -5.07
C THR A 180 0.05 7.94 -6.06
N LYS A 181 1.13 8.72 -5.91
CA LYS A 181 1.42 9.85 -6.80
C LYS A 181 1.59 9.39 -8.25
N ILE A 182 2.36 8.32 -8.46
CA ILE A 182 2.59 7.78 -9.81
C ILE A 182 1.29 7.20 -10.40
N THR A 183 0.51 6.45 -9.61
CA THR A 183 -0.78 5.90 -10.09
C THR A 183 -1.75 7.01 -10.47
N ASN A 184 -1.78 8.13 -9.73
CA ASN A 184 -2.58 9.30 -10.08
C ASN A 184 -2.13 9.95 -11.40
N LEU A 185 -0.82 10.07 -11.63
CA LEU A 185 -0.30 10.59 -12.90
C LEU A 185 -0.71 9.73 -14.10
N PHE A 186 -0.65 8.41 -13.94
CA PHE A 186 -1.13 7.48 -14.98
C PHE A 186 -2.63 7.57 -15.20
N SER A 187 -3.42 7.75 -14.14
CA SER A 187 -4.86 7.98 -14.26
C SER A 187 -5.15 9.26 -15.05
N GLN A 188 -4.43 10.36 -14.77
CA GLN A 188 -4.55 11.60 -15.55
C GLN A 188 -4.18 11.42 -17.02
N PHE A 189 -3.16 10.62 -17.32
CA PHE A 189 -2.79 10.26 -18.68
C PHE A 189 -3.91 9.48 -19.38
N LEU A 190 -4.38 8.39 -18.77
CA LEU A 190 -5.33 7.47 -19.40
C LEU A 190 -6.72 8.07 -19.55
N TYR A 191 -7.19 8.88 -18.61
CA TYR A 191 -8.60 9.28 -18.51
C TYR A 191 -8.84 10.79 -18.61
N HIS A 192 -7.80 11.62 -18.47
CA HIS A 192 -7.95 13.08 -18.42
C HIS A 192 -7.10 13.81 -19.46
N GLY A 193 -6.63 13.09 -20.49
CA GLY A 193 -5.97 13.69 -21.65
C GLY A 193 -4.62 14.35 -21.35
N LYS A 194 -3.99 14.05 -20.21
CA LYS A 194 -2.65 14.58 -19.90
C LYS A 194 -1.64 13.97 -20.87
N SER A 195 -0.73 14.78 -21.44
CA SER A 195 0.21 14.26 -22.45
C SER A 195 1.25 13.30 -21.86
N VAL A 196 1.65 12.31 -22.66
CA VAL A 196 2.67 11.29 -22.29
C VAL A 196 3.97 11.94 -21.82
N GLN A 197 4.45 12.96 -22.54
CA GLN A 197 5.70 13.65 -22.20
C GLN A 197 5.61 14.35 -20.85
N THR A 198 4.45 14.94 -20.54
CA THR A 198 4.24 15.60 -19.25
C THR A 198 4.22 14.59 -18.11
N VAL A 199 3.48 13.49 -18.27
CA VAL A 199 3.39 12.43 -17.26
C VAL A 199 4.73 11.78 -17.00
N LEU A 200 5.47 11.41 -18.05
CA LEU A 200 6.78 10.78 -17.91
C LEU A 200 7.82 11.72 -17.30
N ARG A 201 7.80 13.00 -17.64
CA ARG A 201 8.67 14.00 -17.01
C ARG A 201 8.35 14.15 -15.52
N GLU A 202 7.07 14.27 -15.16
CA GLU A 202 6.69 14.37 -13.74
C GLU A 202 7.05 13.11 -12.95
N ILE A 203 6.97 11.93 -13.57
CA ILE A 203 7.46 10.67 -12.97
C ILE A 203 8.98 10.73 -12.78
N ASP A 204 9.72 11.13 -13.82
CA ASP A 204 11.17 11.29 -13.78
C ASP A 204 11.58 12.23 -12.63
N ASP A 205 10.90 13.37 -12.51
CA ASP A 205 11.12 14.38 -11.46
C ASP A 205 10.83 13.83 -10.05
N ILE A 206 9.85 12.93 -9.89
CA ILE A 206 9.59 12.26 -8.60
C ILE A 206 10.68 11.25 -8.27
N THR A 207 11.25 10.59 -9.30
CA THR A 207 12.22 9.50 -9.12
C THR A 207 13.66 9.98 -9.01
N LYS A 208 13.98 11.16 -9.53
CA LYS A 208 15.32 11.74 -9.46
C LYS A 208 15.60 12.30 -8.09
N ILE A 209 16.72 11.88 -7.52
CA ILE A 209 17.35 12.61 -6.42
C ILE A 209 18.04 13.81 -7.06
N TYR A 210 17.50 15.01 -6.82
CA TYR A 210 18.18 16.22 -7.23
C TYR A 210 19.30 16.51 -6.23
N ASP A 211 20.53 16.26 -6.67
CA ASP A 211 21.72 16.71 -5.95
C ASP A 211 21.87 18.22 -6.15
N TYR A 212 21.35 19.00 -5.21
CA TYR A 212 21.55 20.44 -5.19
C TYR A 212 22.99 20.74 -4.76
N THR A 213 23.85 21.04 -5.73
CA THR A 213 25.18 21.56 -5.43
C THR A 213 25.07 23.06 -5.20
N TYR A 214 25.65 23.58 -4.10
CA TYR A 214 25.59 25.01 -3.73
C TYR A 214 26.20 25.95 -4.79
N THR A 215 26.98 25.41 -5.73
CA THR A 215 27.61 26.15 -6.81
C THR A 215 26.79 26.20 -8.10
N SER A 216 25.76 25.36 -8.27
CA SER A 216 25.17 25.10 -9.58
C SER A 216 23.82 25.78 -9.83
N SER A 217 23.11 26.27 -8.81
CA SER A 217 21.85 27.01 -9.01
C SER A 217 21.62 28.08 -7.96
N ILE A 218 20.94 29.17 -8.37
CA ILE A 218 20.49 30.25 -7.47
C ILE A 218 19.62 29.67 -6.36
N GLU A 219 18.78 28.70 -6.69
CA GLU A 219 17.93 27.97 -5.76
C GLU A 219 18.75 27.20 -4.73
N GLY A 220 19.81 26.50 -5.16
CA GLY A 220 20.73 25.80 -4.25
C GLY A 220 21.44 26.73 -3.28
N LEU A 221 21.88 27.91 -3.77
CA LEU A 221 22.46 28.94 -2.91
C LEU A 221 21.43 29.51 -1.93
N GLN A 222 20.20 29.76 -2.38
CA GLN A 222 19.11 30.25 -1.52
C GLN A 222 18.77 29.24 -0.43
N THR A 223 18.67 27.95 -0.78
CA THR A 223 18.45 26.86 0.18
C THR A 223 19.62 26.77 1.17
N PHE A 224 20.86 26.80 0.70
CA PHE A 224 22.05 26.76 1.57
C PHE A 224 22.10 27.94 2.56
N LEU A 225 21.87 29.17 2.08
CA LEU A 225 21.80 30.36 2.93
C LEU A 225 20.67 30.26 3.95
N SER A 226 19.49 29.78 3.54
CA SER A 226 18.35 29.60 4.45
C SER A 226 18.66 28.57 5.55
N LEU A 227 19.29 27.44 5.21
CA LEU A 227 19.72 26.44 6.19
C LEU A 227 20.79 26.99 7.13
N GLY A 228 21.81 27.67 6.59
CA GLY A 228 22.87 28.29 7.38
C GLY A 228 22.33 29.32 8.38
N LEU A 229 21.41 30.19 7.94
CA LEU A 229 20.75 31.14 8.82
C LEU A 229 19.93 30.44 9.91
N ASN A 230 19.19 29.37 9.59
CA ASN A 230 18.47 28.58 10.59
C ASN A 230 19.40 27.99 11.66
N PHE A 231 20.55 27.44 11.25
CA PHE A 231 21.56 26.92 12.19
C PHE A 231 22.15 28.00 13.12
N ILE A 232 22.18 29.26 12.69
CA ILE A 232 22.63 30.39 13.53
C ILE A 232 21.49 30.89 14.44
N TYR A 233 20.28 31.02 13.89
CA TYR A 233 19.15 31.55 14.63
C TYR A 233 18.60 30.57 15.67
N ILE A 234 18.68 29.25 15.48
CA ILE A 234 18.18 28.26 16.45
C ILE A 234 18.93 28.37 17.80
N PRO A 235 20.27 28.35 17.88
CA PRO A 235 20.99 28.52 19.13
C PRO A 235 20.80 29.91 19.75
N VAL A 236 20.75 30.97 18.93
CA VAL A 236 20.54 32.35 19.42
C VAL A 236 19.14 32.49 20.02
N SER A 237 18.10 32.03 19.33
CA SER A 237 16.73 32.03 19.83
C SER A 237 16.58 31.14 21.06
N TYR A 238 17.20 29.96 21.08
CA TYR A 238 17.23 29.08 22.26
C TYR A 238 17.89 29.78 23.46
N ARG A 239 19.03 30.45 23.27
CA ARG A 239 19.68 31.25 24.33
C ARG A 239 18.83 32.43 24.77
N LEU A 240 18.18 33.13 23.84
CA LEU A 240 17.29 34.24 24.17
C LEU A 240 16.10 33.74 24.97
N ILE A 241 15.51 32.59 24.63
CA ILE A 241 14.38 31.98 25.35
C ILE A 241 14.79 31.58 26.77
N ILE A 242 15.94 30.91 26.95
CA ILE A 242 16.40 30.47 28.28
C ILE A 242 16.82 31.65 29.15
N ASN A 243 17.51 32.64 28.57
CA ASN A 243 17.95 33.81 29.31
C ASN A 243 16.87 34.89 29.38
N PHE A 244 15.68 34.66 28.85
CA PHE A 244 14.58 35.60 28.96
C PHE A 244 14.08 35.59 30.41
N PRO A 245 14.17 36.71 31.15
CA PRO A 245 13.71 36.74 32.53
C PRO A 245 12.21 36.47 32.56
N ILE A 246 11.78 35.54 33.43
CA ILE A 246 10.37 35.13 33.60
C ILE A 246 9.48 36.34 33.90
N ILE A 247 10.03 37.35 34.58
CA ILE A 247 9.38 38.63 34.87
C ILE A 247 10.06 39.68 33.99
N ASN A 248 9.40 40.05 32.91
CA ASN A 248 9.81 41.13 32.02
C ASN A 248 8.58 41.99 31.66
N LYS A 249 8.83 43.16 31.06
CA LYS A 249 7.78 44.10 30.67
C LYS A 249 6.69 43.48 29.79
N TYR A 250 7.03 42.51 28.95
CA TYR A 250 6.06 41.83 28.09
C TYR A 250 5.26 40.77 28.85
N SER A 251 5.89 40.04 29.78
CA SER A 251 5.18 39.08 30.62
C SER A 251 4.17 39.77 31.53
N THR A 252 4.47 40.98 32.02
CA THR A 252 3.52 41.78 32.79
C THR A 252 2.34 42.24 31.93
N ILE A 253 2.59 42.75 30.72
CA ILE A 253 1.52 43.17 29.78
C ILE A 253 0.60 41.97 29.44
N ILE A 254 1.19 40.82 29.11
CA ILE A 254 0.42 39.60 28.80
C ILE A 254 -0.37 39.14 30.02
N SER A 255 0.21 39.18 31.23
CA SER A 255 -0.52 38.81 32.45
C SER A 255 -1.68 39.76 32.74
N ASP A 256 -1.51 41.07 32.49
CA ASP A 256 -2.54 42.08 32.68
C ASP A 256 -3.71 41.87 31.71
N GLU A 257 -3.43 41.58 30.43
CA GLU A 257 -4.47 41.26 29.45
C GLU A 257 -5.23 39.96 29.79
N ILE A 258 -4.51 38.91 30.21
CA ILE A 258 -5.13 37.65 30.63
C ILE A 258 -6.04 37.89 31.84
N ASN A 259 -5.57 38.67 32.82
CA ASN A 259 -6.35 39.02 34.01
C ASN A 259 -7.58 39.88 33.65
N ALA A 260 -7.44 40.85 32.75
CA ALA A 260 -8.55 41.65 32.25
C ALA A 260 -9.60 40.79 31.54
N LYS A 261 -9.17 39.82 30.72
CA LYS A 261 -10.08 38.87 30.06
C LYS A 261 -10.81 37.97 31.05
N LYS A 262 -10.10 37.40 32.03
CA LYS A 262 -10.71 36.60 33.11
C LYS A 262 -11.72 37.41 33.92
N MET A 263 -11.43 38.69 34.21
CA MET A 263 -12.36 39.58 34.93
C MET A 263 -13.61 39.91 34.10
N LYS A 264 -13.48 39.99 32.77
CA LYS A 264 -14.62 40.16 31.86
C LYS A 264 -15.48 38.90 31.82
N GLU A 265 -14.87 37.72 31.74
CA GLU A 265 -15.57 36.42 31.77
C GLU A 265 -16.29 36.17 33.10
N SER A 266 -15.66 36.50 34.24
CA SER A 266 -16.29 36.35 35.56
C SER A 266 -17.53 37.25 35.72
N LYS A 267 -17.47 38.50 35.23
CA LYS A 267 -18.63 39.41 35.21
C LYS A 267 -19.76 38.92 34.31
N ILE A 268 -19.44 38.25 33.21
CA ILE A 268 -20.45 37.63 32.34
C ILE A 268 -21.11 36.46 33.09
N LEU A 269 -20.33 35.60 33.75
CA LEU A 269 -20.84 34.46 34.50
C LEU A 269 -21.73 34.87 35.68
N GLU A 270 -21.36 35.92 36.41
CA GLU A 270 -22.17 36.50 37.50
C GLU A 270 -23.52 37.03 36.98
N LYS A 271 -23.53 37.70 35.81
CA LYS A 271 -24.78 38.10 35.15
C LYS A 271 -25.65 36.91 34.77
N PHE A 272 -25.07 35.82 34.27
CA PHE A 272 -25.82 34.61 33.95
C PHE A 272 -26.42 33.94 35.19
N GLN A 273 -25.69 33.90 36.31
CA GLN A 273 -26.19 33.36 37.58
C GLN A 273 -27.38 34.18 38.12
N ASN A 274 -27.36 35.50 37.97
CA ASN A 274 -28.47 36.36 38.37
C ASN A 274 -29.71 36.25 37.44
N PHE A 275 -29.54 35.77 36.20
CA PHE A 275 -30.64 35.51 35.27
C PHE A 275 -31.28 34.12 35.44
N ALA A 276 -30.56 33.18 36.05
CA ALA A 276 -31.09 31.88 36.40
C ALA A 276 -31.94 31.97 37.68
N THR A 277 -33.10 32.62 37.58
CA THR A 277 -34.15 32.38 38.58
C THR A 277 -34.59 30.92 38.46
N PRO A 278 -34.80 30.20 39.58
CA PRO A 278 -35.23 28.81 39.52
C PRO A 278 -36.62 28.74 38.89
N TYR A 279 -36.70 28.20 37.66
CA TYR A 279 -37.98 27.86 37.05
C TYR A 279 -38.67 26.79 37.92
N PRO A 280 -39.96 26.96 38.25
CA PRO A 280 -40.69 26.01 39.07
C PRO A 280 -40.87 24.70 38.29
N THR A 281 -40.26 23.63 38.81
CA THR A 281 -40.40 22.27 38.32
C THR A 281 -41.75 21.71 38.75
N SER A 282 -42.72 21.74 37.84
CA SER A 282 -43.91 20.89 37.89
C SER A 282 -44.22 20.42 36.47
N PHE A 283 -44.73 19.19 36.33
CA PHE A 283 -45.09 18.46 35.09
C PHE A 283 -43.92 17.70 34.41
N ILE A 284 -43.89 16.36 34.24
CA ILE A 284 -44.90 15.29 34.18
C ILE A 284 -44.32 13.96 34.70
N GLN A 285 -45.01 13.31 35.64
CA GLN A 285 -45.06 11.85 35.75
C GLN A 285 -46.27 11.39 34.93
N ASN A 286 -46.13 10.34 34.12
CA ASN A 286 -47.21 9.40 33.89
C ASN A 286 -46.67 8.04 33.44
N THR A 287 -46.90 7.10 34.34
CA THR A 287 -46.82 5.64 34.27
C THR A 287 -47.80 5.06 33.25
N THR A 288 -47.43 3.95 32.59
CA THR A 288 -48.42 2.94 32.18
C THR A 288 -47.84 1.54 32.31
N THR A 289 -48.52 0.77 33.17
CA THR A 289 -48.34 -0.64 33.49
C THR A 289 -49.19 -1.47 32.52
N ILE A 290 -48.63 -2.49 31.86
CA ILE A 290 -49.43 -3.61 31.30
C ILE A 290 -48.71 -4.92 31.61
N SER A 291 -49.47 -5.81 32.25
CA SER A 291 -49.12 -7.15 32.72
C SER A 291 -49.38 -8.25 31.68
N SER A 292 -48.54 -9.30 31.77
CA SER A 292 -48.82 -10.74 31.59
C SER A 292 -49.43 -11.26 30.26
N ILE A 293 -48.68 -12.12 29.56
CA ILE A 293 -49.15 -13.36 28.90
C ILE A 293 -48.01 -14.40 28.95
N ASN A 294 -48.44 -15.67 29.00
CA ASN A 294 -47.80 -16.88 29.50
C ASN A 294 -46.61 -17.48 28.74
N ASN A 295 -45.85 -18.26 29.54
CA ASN A 295 -44.91 -19.31 29.18
C ASN A 295 -45.43 -20.30 28.13
N SER A 296 -44.56 -20.67 27.18
CA SER A 296 -44.50 -22.04 26.66
C SER A 296 -43.03 -22.47 26.50
N LYS A 297 -42.78 -23.68 26.98
CA LYS A 297 -41.52 -24.42 27.02
C LYS A 297 -41.04 -24.77 25.61
N ILE A 298 -39.75 -24.65 25.34
CA ILE A 298 -39.06 -25.44 24.31
C ILE A 298 -37.76 -25.98 24.90
N ASP A 299 -37.57 -27.27 24.67
CA ASP A 299 -36.62 -28.19 25.28
C ASP A 299 -35.15 -27.92 24.93
N ASN A 300 -34.31 -28.24 25.92
CA ASN A 300 -32.88 -28.45 25.77
C ASN A 300 -32.62 -29.80 25.11
N SER A 301 -31.85 -29.83 24.01
CA SER A 301 -31.08 -31.01 23.63
C SER A 301 -29.63 -30.63 23.47
N GLU A 302 -28.83 -31.18 24.38
CA GLU A 302 -27.38 -31.19 24.39
C GLU A 302 -26.82 -31.79 23.08
N ASN A 303 -25.78 -31.17 22.54
CA ASN A 303 -24.71 -31.95 21.91
C ASN A 303 -23.37 -31.24 22.06
N SER A 304 -22.43 -32.05 22.52
CA SER A 304 -21.08 -31.78 22.98
C SER A 304 -20.13 -31.21 21.92
N ILE A 305 -19.40 -30.15 22.28
CA ILE A 305 -18.16 -29.73 21.60
C ILE A 305 -17.06 -29.64 22.69
N PRO A 306 -15.87 -30.23 22.49
CA PRO A 306 -14.87 -30.36 23.53
C PRO A 306 -14.14 -29.04 23.82
N LYS A 307 -13.90 -28.84 25.12
CA LYS A 307 -13.13 -27.76 25.73
C LYS A 307 -11.66 -27.81 25.27
N TYR A 308 -11.17 -26.70 24.72
CA TYR A 308 -9.76 -26.33 24.82
C TYR A 308 -9.63 -25.21 25.86
N ASN A 309 -8.90 -25.51 26.92
CA ASN A 309 -8.52 -24.56 27.97
C ASN A 309 -7.20 -23.87 27.62
N GLU A 310 -7.08 -22.65 28.14
CA GLU A 310 -5.87 -21.90 28.44
C GLU A 310 -5.04 -21.32 27.28
N PHE A 311 -5.40 -20.11 26.87
CA PHE A 311 -4.43 -19.04 26.60
C PHE A 311 -5.05 -17.68 26.95
N ASP A 312 -5.00 -17.31 28.23
CA ASP A 312 -5.33 -15.97 28.69
C ASP A 312 -4.21 -15.44 29.58
N LYS A 313 -3.29 -14.69 28.98
CA LYS A 313 -2.44 -13.66 29.61
C LYS A 313 -1.58 -12.99 28.54
N CYS A 314 -2.17 -12.06 27.78
CA CYS A 314 -1.46 -10.92 27.18
C CYS A 314 -2.44 -9.94 26.52
N SER A 315 -3.18 -9.17 27.32
CA SER A 315 -3.85 -7.96 26.81
C SER A 315 -3.79 -6.84 27.84
N LYS A 316 -2.76 -6.00 27.72
CA LYS A 316 -2.74 -4.60 28.18
C LYS A 316 -1.45 -4.02 27.64
N TYR A 317 -1.50 -3.45 26.43
CA TYR A 317 -0.84 -2.20 26.03
C TYR A 317 -1.04 -1.97 24.52
N SER A 318 -1.40 -0.74 24.18
CA SER A 318 -1.51 -0.16 22.83
C SER A 318 -2.82 -0.40 22.05
N LYS A 319 -3.82 0.44 22.34
CA LYS A 319 -4.72 0.98 21.32
C LYS A 319 -3.98 2.09 20.56
N LYS A 320 -3.64 1.87 19.29
CA LYS A 320 -3.62 2.94 18.28
C LYS A 320 -3.67 2.35 16.87
N ASN A 321 -4.56 2.93 16.08
CA ASN A 321 -4.98 2.60 14.71
C ASN A 321 -3.85 2.20 13.75
N SER A 322 -4.08 1.10 13.02
CA SER A 322 -3.71 0.95 11.61
C SER A 322 -4.38 -0.30 11.04
N THR A 323 -5.53 -0.12 10.39
CA THR A 323 -6.07 -1.08 9.43
C THR A 323 -5.50 -0.75 8.07
N THR A 324 -4.49 -1.50 7.62
CA THR A 324 -4.18 -1.62 6.19
C THR A 324 -3.63 -3.03 5.93
N ASN A 325 -4.43 -3.84 5.25
CA ASN A 325 -3.97 -5.05 4.58
C ASN A 325 -3.26 -4.61 3.29
N THR A 326 -1.97 -4.90 3.18
CA THR A 326 -1.24 -4.78 1.92
C THR A 326 -0.51 -6.08 1.65
N SER A 327 -1.10 -6.91 0.80
CA SER A 327 -0.49 -8.09 0.19
C SER A 327 0.13 -7.71 -1.16
N SER A 328 1.28 -8.29 -1.50
CA SER A 328 1.94 -8.08 -2.80
C SER A 328 2.63 -9.36 -3.28
N ILE A 329 2.19 -9.91 -4.43
CA ILE A 329 2.76 -11.10 -5.08
C ILE A 329 2.90 -10.84 -6.61
N ILE A 330 3.26 -11.85 -7.40
CA ILE A 330 3.97 -11.79 -8.68
C ILE A 330 2.97 -11.76 -9.84
N LEU A 331 3.20 -10.91 -10.85
CA LEU A 331 2.23 -10.65 -11.92
C LEU A 331 2.42 -11.56 -13.15
N LYS A 332 1.31 -12.07 -13.70
CA LYS A 332 1.25 -12.87 -14.94
C LYS A 332 -0.01 -12.56 -15.77
N TYR A 333 -0.04 -12.99 -17.04
CA TYR A 333 -1.19 -12.80 -17.94
C TYR A 333 -1.99 -14.08 -18.12
N HIS A 334 -3.31 -14.00 -18.11
CA HIS A 334 -4.23 -15.10 -18.43
C HIS A 334 -4.90 -14.87 -19.80
N TYR A 335 -4.92 -15.89 -20.67
CA TYR A 335 -5.70 -15.89 -21.93
C TYR A 335 -6.63 -17.09 -22.06
N ALA A 336 -7.83 -16.87 -22.62
CA ALA A 336 -8.87 -17.88 -22.82
C ALA A 336 -8.58 -18.82 -24.02
N LYS A 337 -8.55 -20.14 -23.80
CA LYS A 337 -8.39 -21.15 -24.87
C LYS A 337 -9.65 -21.24 -25.74
N LYS A 338 -9.73 -20.45 -26.80
CA LYS A 338 -10.75 -20.62 -27.86
C LYS A 338 -10.16 -21.39 -29.04
N HIS A 339 -10.84 -22.45 -29.47
CA HIS A 339 -10.52 -23.16 -30.72
C HIS A 339 -10.65 -22.19 -31.90
N PHE A 340 -9.52 -21.65 -32.36
CA PHE A 340 -9.44 -20.99 -33.66
C PHE A 340 -9.44 -22.05 -34.76
N ASN A 341 -10.63 -22.46 -35.19
CA ASN A 341 -10.82 -22.94 -36.54
C ASN A 341 -11.00 -21.71 -37.44
N LYS A 342 -9.97 -21.42 -38.25
CA LYS A 342 -9.95 -20.45 -39.36
C LYS A 342 -10.43 -19.02 -39.05
N LEU A 343 -9.48 -18.08 -39.02
CA LEU A 343 -9.54 -16.85 -39.80
C LEU A 343 -8.11 -16.41 -40.13
#